data_AF-A0AAP0HSG0-F1
#
_entry.id   AF-A0AAP0HSG0-F1
#
_cell.length_a   1.000
_cell.length_b   1.000
_cell.length_c   1.000
_cell.angle_alpha   90.00
_cell.angle_beta   90.00
_cell.angle_gamma   90.00
#
_symmetry.space_group_name_H-M   'P 1'
#
loop_
_entity.id
_entity.type
_entity.pdbx_description
1 polymer ?
#
loop_
_entity_poly.entity_id
_entity_poly.type
_entity_poly.pdbx_seq_one_letter_code
_entity_poly.pdbx_strand_id
1 'polypeptide(L)'
;MISVKLAKANFTNTIKTIKRMLRSKNFDNTTRECLEYCRDLYGAAIPRLEEAVNELTRDSHADIDELISGTMELPTTCGDGFAEAEVASSLSNGENYNMFELCEIALFITDTLSSQQYLT
;
A
#
# COMPACT_ATOMS: atom_id res chain seq x y z
N MET A 1 -3.38 3.17 14.82
CA MET A 1 -2.11 3.79 14.36
C MET A 1 -0.96 2.81 14.09
N ILE A 2 -0.65 1.81 14.95
CA ILE A 2 0.49 0.89 14.72
C ILE A 2 0.38 0.17 13.36
N SER A 3 -0.83 -0.29 13.00
CA SER A 3 -1.10 -0.97 11.72
C SER A 3 -0.83 -0.08 10.51
N VAL A 4 -1.29 1.18 10.52
CA VAL A 4 -1.03 2.16 9.43
C VAL A 4 0.48 2.42 9.27
N LYS A 5 1.22 2.55 10.38
CA LYS A 5 2.69 2.69 10.34
C LYS A 5 3.38 1.45 9.76
N LEU A 6 2.87 0.26 10.07
CA LEU A 6 3.39 -1.00 9.53
C LEU A 6 3.08 -1.15 8.04
N ALA A 7 1.88 -0.81 7.59
CA ALA A 7 1.52 -0.72 6.17
C ALA A 7 2.49 0.22 5.43
N LYS A 8 2.73 1.43 5.96
CA LYS A 8 3.69 2.39 5.38
C LYS A 8 5.10 1.80 5.27
N ALA A 9 5.55 1.12 6.31
CA ALA A 9 6.87 0.48 6.32
C ALA A 9 6.98 -0.60 5.23
N ASN A 10 5.92 -1.38 5.02
CA ASN A 10 5.87 -2.39 3.96
C ASN A 10 5.86 -1.77 2.56
N PHE A 11 5.00 -0.78 2.27
CA PHE A 11 5.07 -0.05 0.99
C PHE A 11 6.47 0.51 0.73
N THR A 12 7.08 1.13 1.74
CA THR A 12 8.45 1.65 1.66
C THR A 12 9.47 0.56 1.35
N ASN A 13 9.35 -0.61 1.99
CA ASN A 13 10.26 -1.72 1.78
C ASN A 13 10.12 -2.30 0.36
N THR A 14 8.90 -2.47 -0.14
CA THR A 14 8.66 -2.98 -1.49
C THR A 14 9.16 -2.01 -2.56
N ILE A 15 9.00 -0.69 -2.36
CA ILE A 15 9.63 0.32 -3.23
C ILE A 15 11.16 0.13 -3.27
N LYS A 16 11.81 -0.14 -2.13
CA LYS A 16 13.25 -0.41 -2.07
C LYS A 16 13.60 -1.72 -2.80
N THR A 17 12.80 -2.78 -2.64
CA THR A 17 12.95 -4.04 -3.36
C THR A 17 12.88 -3.83 -4.87
N ILE A 18 11.85 -3.14 -5.36
CA ILE A 18 11.69 -2.81 -6.79
C ILE A 18 12.88 -2.01 -7.31
N LYS A 19 13.28 -0.94 -6.62
CA LYS A 19 14.46 -0.13 -7.00
C LYS A 19 15.73 -0.96 -7.08
N ARG A 20 15.91 -1.93 -6.17
CA ARG A 20 17.04 -2.85 -6.21
C ARG A 20 16.94 -3.81 -7.40
N MET A 21 15.76 -4.37 -7.68
CA MET A 21 15.54 -5.25 -8.83
C MET A 21 15.85 -4.54 -10.14
N LEU A 22 15.27 -3.36 -10.36
CA LEU A 22 15.46 -2.54 -11.56
C LEU A 22 16.94 -2.20 -11.86
N ARG A 23 17.79 -2.16 -10.82
CA ARG A 23 19.24 -1.90 -10.92
C ARG A 23 20.09 -3.16 -11.07
N SER A 24 19.66 -4.29 -10.51
CA SER A 24 20.50 -5.51 -10.37
C SER A 24 20.16 -6.60 -11.38
N LYS A 25 19.03 -6.52 -12.07
CA LYS A 25 18.56 -7.50 -13.03
C LYS A 25 18.30 -6.84 -14.38
N ASN A 26 18.53 -7.59 -15.44
CA ASN A 26 18.06 -7.24 -16.78
C ASN A 26 16.69 -7.86 -16.97
N PHE A 27 15.67 -7.01 -16.90
CA PHE A 27 14.31 -7.31 -17.32
C PHE A 27 14.13 -6.89 -18.78
N ASP A 28 13.26 -7.60 -19.50
CA ASP A 28 12.68 -7.07 -20.73
C ASP A 28 11.92 -5.76 -20.46
N ASN A 29 11.62 -5.00 -21.52
CA ASN A 29 11.01 -3.68 -21.39
C ASN A 29 9.65 -3.75 -20.70
N THR A 30 8.82 -4.72 -21.05
CA THR A 30 7.47 -4.89 -20.48
C THR A 30 7.54 -5.15 -18.98
N THR A 31 8.34 -6.13 -18.54
CA THR A 31 8.52 -6.42 -17.11
C THR A 31 9.09 -5.21 -16.35
N ARG A 32 10.00 -4.44 -16.97
CA ARG A 32 10.54 -3.21 -16.39
C ARG A 32 9.45 -2.15 -16.20
N GLU A 33 8.62 -1.92 -17.21
CA GLU A 33 7.51 -0.97 -17.15
C GLU A 33 6.51 -1.34 -16.05
N CYS A 34 6.14 -2.62 -15.93
CA CYS A 34 5.28 -3.10 -14.83
C CYS A 34 5.89 -2.81 -13.45
N LEU A 35 7.20 -3.06 -13.27
CA LEU A 35 7.89 -2.77 -12.01
C LEU A 35 7.92 -1.27 -11.69
N GLU A 36 8.15 -0.42 -12.69
CA GLU A 36 8.16 1.03 -12.52
C GLU A 36 6.76 1.55 -12.18
N TYR A 37 5.72 1.03 -12.83
CA TYR A 37 4.33 1.32 -12.53
C TYR A 37 3.98 0.94 -11.08
N CYS A 38 4.30 -0.27 -10.65
CA CYS A 38 4.08 -0.71 -9.26
C CYS A 38 4.82 0.15 -8.24
N ARG A 39 6.07 0.55 -8.55
CA ARG A 39 6.84 1.46 -7.68
C ARG A 39 6.12 2.78 -7.49
N ASP A 40 5.55 3.33 -8.55
CA ASP A 40 4.91 4.63 -8.54
C ASP A 40 3.55 4.57 -7.82
N LEU A 41 2.77 3.50 -8.04
CA LEU A 41 1.56 3.21 -7.25
C LEU A 41 1.86 3.12 -5.75
N TYR A 42 2.86 2.34 -5.36
CA TYR A 42 3.28 2.23 -3.96
C TYR A 42 3.81 3.55 -3.39
N GLY A 43 4.46 4.36 -4.23
CA GLY A 43 4.89 5.71 -3.87
C GLY A 43 3.71 6.61 -3.51
N ALA A 44 2.59 6.49 -4.23
CA ALA A 44 1.36 7.24 -3.95
C ALA A 44 0.67 6.81 -2.65
N ALA A 45 0.93 5.59 -2.16
CA ALA A 45 0.41 5.12 -0.87
C ALA A 45 1.05 5.82 0.34
N ILE A 46 2.33 6.19 0.23
CA ILE A 46 3.11 6.76 1.34
C ILE A 46 2.48 8.05 1.91
N PRO A 47 2.21 9.10 1.11
CA PRO A 47 1.63 10.33 1.66
C PRO A 47 0.23 10.09 2.25
N ARG A 48 -0.59 9.20 1.68
CA ARG A 48 -1.91 8.85 2.21
C ARG A 48 -1.84 8.19 3.59
N LEU A 49 -0.91 7.25 3.76
CA LEU A 49 -0.69 6.59 5.06
C LEU A 49 -0.06 7.54 6.10
N GLU A 50 0.72 8.53 5.66
CA GLU A 50 1.23 9.59 6.55
C GLU A 50 0.13 10.53 7.01
N GLU A 51 -0.77 10.91 6.10
CA GLU A 51 -1.96 11.69 6.42
C GLU A 51 -2.85 10.93 7.40
N ALA A 52 -3.19 9.66 7.12
CA ALA A 52 -3.99 8.83 8.02
C ALA A 52 -3.39 8.74 9.44
N VAL A 53 -2.06 8.62 9.57
CA VAL A 53 -1.38 8.65 10.89
C VAL A 53 -1.55 10.01 11.58
N ASN A 54 -1.41 11.11 10.86
CA ASN A 54 -1.55 12.46 11.42
C ASN A 54 -2.98 12.73 11.88
N GLU A 55 -3.98 12.34 11.08
CA GLU A 55 -5.40 12.53 11.37
C GLU A 55 -5.84 11.69 12.58
N LEU A 56 -5.41 10.42 12.66
CA LEU A 56 -5.59 9.57 13.85
C LEU A 56 -4.94 10.14 15.13
N THR A 57 -3.91 10.98 14.99
CA THR A 57 -3.22 11.60 16.14
C THR A 57 -3.91 12.90 16.58
N ARG A 58 -4.60 13.58 15.66
CA ARG A 58 -5.23 14.90 15.87
C ARG A 58 -6.71 14.82 16.24
N ASP A 59 -7.28 13.62 16.32
CA ASP A 59 -8.73 13.39 16.49
C ASP A 59 -9.54 14.16 15.43
N SER A 60 -9.05 14.13 14.20
CA SER A 60 -9.57 14.92 13.08
C SER A 60 -10.52 14.09 12.22
N HIS A 61 -11.58 14.73 11.70
CA HIS A 61 -12.64 14.12 10.89
C HIS A 61 -12.27 13.94 9.40
N ALA A 62 -10.98 13.88 9.06
CA ALA A 62 -10.62 13.48 7.70
C ALA A 62 -11.13 12.06 7.42
N ASP A 63 -11.41 11.76 6.16
CA ASP A 63 -11.87 10.45 5.72
C ASP A 63 -10.70 9.45 5.75
N ILE A 64 -10.31 9.06 6.98
CA ILE A 64 -9.22 8.11 7.26
C ILE A 64 -9.53 6.77 6.60
N ASP A 65 -10.81 6.41 6.51
CA ASP A 65 -11.27 5.20 5.87
C ASP A 65 -10.97 5.25 4.36
N GLU A 66 -11.26 6.35 3.69
CA GLU A 66 -10.89 6.56 2.28
C GLU A 66 -9.36 6.57 2.05
N LEU A 67 -8.60 7.17 2.96
CA LEU A 67 -7.13 7.17 2.88
C LEU A 67 -6.56 5.75 2.97
N ILE A 68 -7.12 4.90 3.83
CA ILE A 68 -6.67 3.53 4.03
C ILE A 68 -7.19 2.62 2.92
N SER A 69 -8.49 2.67 2.59
CA SER A 69 -9.11 1.84 1.55
C SER A 69 -8.46 2.09 0.19
N GLY A 70 -8.23 3.35 -0.18
CA GLY A 70 -7.56 3.73 -1.42
C GLY A 70 -6.09 3.28 -1.51
N THR A 71 -5.47 2.87 -0.40
CA THR A 71 -4.14 2.24 -0.40
C THR A 71 -4.20 0.72 -0.47
N MET A 72 -5.29 0.12 0.03
CA MET A 72 -5.49 -1.33 0.12
C MET A 72 -5.58 -1.99 -1.25
N GLU A 73 -6.07 -1.27 -2.26
CA GLU A 73 -6.25 -1.80 -3.63
C GLU A 73 -4.95 -1.77 -4.46
N LEU A 74 -3.97 -0.94 -4.09
CA LEU A 74 -2.76 -0.72 -4.89
C LEU A 74 -1.91 -1.99 -5.13
N PRO A 75 -1.76 -2.92 -4.18
CA PRO A 75 -1.10 -4.20 -4.43
C PRO A 75 -1.81 -5.06 -5.48
N THR A 76 -3.14 -5.05 -5.49
CA THR A 76 -3.95 -5.75 -6.50
C THR A 76 -3.78 -5.10 -7.87
N THR A 77 -3.92 -3.78 -7.97
CA THR A 77 -3.70 -3.03 -9.23
C THR A 77 -2.30 -3.25 -9.81
N CYS A 78 -1.28 -3.31 -8.95
CA CYS A 78 0.06 -3.68 -9.38
C CYS A 78 0.12 -5.10 -9.96
N GLY A 79 -0.50 -6.08 -9.29
CA GLY A 79 -0.59 -7.46 -9.75
C GLY A 79 -1.31 -7.58 -11.10
N ASP A 80 -2.43 -6.87 -11.25
CA ASP A 80 -3.22 -6.82 -12.49
C ASP A 80 -2.40 -6.25 -13.63
N GLY A 81 -1.57 -5.22 -13.39
CA GLY A 81 -0.67 -4.68 -14.41
C GLY A 81 0.37 -5.68 -14.95
N PHE A 82 0.79 -6.67 -14.15
CA PHE A 82 1.60 -7.78 -14.67
C PHE A 82 0.75 -8.77 -15.48
N ALA A 83 -0.46 -9.07 -15.01
CA ALA A 83 -1.37 -10.01 -15.68
C ALA A 83 -1.85 -9.49 -17.04
N GLU A 84 -2.23 -8.21 -17.13
CA GLU A 84 -2.64 -7.53 -18.37
C GLU A 84 -1.50 -7.47 -19.39
N ALA A 85 -0.26 -7.36 -18.92
CA ALA A 85 0.94 -7.37 -19.75
C ALA A 85 1.42 -8.80 -20.10
N GLU A 86 0.67 -9.83 -19.69
CA GLU A 86 0.98 -11.26 -19.91
C GLU A 86 2.37 -11.68 -19.41
N VAL A 87 2.90 -10.98 -18.39
CA VAL A 87 4.19 -11.27 -17.77
C VAL A 87 4.05 -11.80 -16.36
N ALA A 88 4.89 -12.75 -15.98
CA ALA A 88 4.89 -13.25 -14.61
C ALA A 88 5.34 -12.15 -13.64
N SER A 89 4.59 -11.95 -12.55
CA SER A 89 4.98 -11.00 -11.51
C SER A 89 6.36 -11.36 -10.98
N SER A 90 7.27 -10.39 -11.08
CA SER A 90 8.62 -10.50 -10.50
C SER A 90 8.63 -10.11 -9.02
N LEU A 91 7.52 -9.59 -8.49
CA LEU A 91 7.31 -9.33 -7.08
C LEU A 91 6.91 -10.62 -6.36
N SER A 92 7.31 -10.76 -5.11
CA SER A 92 6.88 -11.91 -4.33
C SER A 92 5.39 -11.77 -3.98
N ASN A 93 4.59 -12.82 -4.19
CA ASN A 93 3.17 -12.83 -3.81
C ASN A 93 2.95 -12.46 -2.33
N GLY A 94 3.95 -12.72 -1.47
CA GLY A 94 3.92 -12.36 -0.06
C GLY A 94 3.97 -10.86 0.22
N GLU A 95 4.63 -10.04 -0.61
CA GLU A 95 4.68 -8.58 -0.40
C GLU A 95 3.30 -7.93 -0.60
N ASN A 96 2.51 -8.41 -1.57
CA ASN A 96 1.15 -7.90 -1.83
C ASN A 96 0.14 -8.37 -0.79
N TYR A 97 0.20 -9.67 -0.45
CA TYR A 97 -0.70 -10.27 0.55
C TYR A 97 -0.53 -9.65 1.94
N ASN A 98 0.72 -9.44 2.38
CA ASN A 98 1.00 -8.80 3.65
C ASN A 98 0.52 -7.33 3.69
N MET A 99 0.53 -6.61 2.56
CA MET A 99 0.02 -5.23 2.53
C MET A 99 -1.50 -5.18 2.64
N PHE A 100 -2.21 -6.06 1.93
CA PHE A 100 -3.66 -6.16 1.98
C PHE A 100 -4.15 -6.42 3.41
N GLU A 101 -3.62 -7.45 4.08
CA GLU A 101 -4.02 -7.78 5.47
C GLU A 101 -3.74 -6.63 6.45
N LEU A 102 -2.63 -5.91 6.25
CA LEU A 102 -2.29 -4.78 7.13
C LEU A 102 -3.18 -3.57 6.93
N CYS A 103 -3.61 -3.29 5.69
CA CYS A 103 -4.60 -2.26 5.41
C CYS A 103 -5.98 -2.66 5.95
N GLU A 104 -6.37 -3.93 5.84
CA GLU A 104 -7.62 -4.45 6.41
C GLU A 104 -7.66 -4.33 7.93
N ILE A 105 -6.59 -4.74 8.63
CA ILE A 105 -6.45 -4.57 10.08
C ILE A 105 -6.47 -3.09 10.46
N ALA A 106 -5.86 -2.22 9.66
CA ALA A 106 -5.88 -0.79 9.90
C ALA A 106 -7.29 -0.20 9.80
N LEU A 107 -8.05 -0.59 8.76
CA LEU A 107 -9.43 -0.16 8.55
C LEU A 107 -10.34 -0.61 9.69
N PHE A 108 -10.27 -1.88 10.08
CA PHE A 108 -11.04 -2.41 11.21
C PHE A 108 -10.81 -1.63 12.52
N ILE A 109 -9.56 -1.24 12.78
CA ILE A 109 -9.21 -0.44 13.97
C ILE A 109 -9.77 0.99 13.84
N THR A 110 -9.70 1.61 12.67
CA THR A 110 -10.28 2.93 12.43
C THR A 110 -11.79 2.92 12.62
N ASP A 111 -12.52 1.99 11.97
CA ASP A 111 -13.97 1.81 12.14
C ASP A 111 -14.39 1.65 13.60
N THR A 112 -13.62 0.86 14.36
CA THR A 112 -13.87 0.63 15.79
C THR A 112 -13.69 1.91 16.61
N LEU A 113 -12.66 2.71 16.32
CA LEU A 113 -12.39 3.97 17.01
C LEU A 113 -13.44 5.05 16.66
N SER A 114 -13.82 5.16 15.39
CA SER A 114 -14.88 6.06 14.93
C SER A 114 -16.23 5.70 15.57
N SER A 115 -16.54 4.41 15.72
CA SER A 115 -17.77 3.95 16.38
C SER A 115 -17.82 4.26 17.89
N GLN A 116 -16.67 4.38 18.56
CA GLN A 116 -16.61 4.75 19.98
C GLN A 116 -16.85 6.25 20.21
N GLN A 117 -16.56 7.13 19.25
CA GLN A 117 -16.81 8.58 19.36
C GLN A 117 -18.31 8.93 19.44
N TYR A 118 -19.21 8.05 18.99
CA TYR A 118 -20.66 8.25 19.08
C TYR A 118 -21.29 7.78 20.41
N LEU A 119 -20.47 7.25 21.34
CA LEU A 119 -20.91 6.69 22.63
C LEU A 119 -20.42 7.47 23.85
N THR A 120 -19.76 8.62 23.66
CA THR A 120 -19.34 9.57 24.71
C THR A 120 -19.94 10.94 24.49
#